data_AF-A0A2V3DVH0-F1
#
_entry.id   AF-A0A2V3DVH0-F1
#
_cell.length_a   1.000
_cell.length_b   1.000
_cell.length_c   1.000
_cell.angle_alpha   90.00
_cell.angle_beta   90.00
_cell.angle_gamma   90.00
#
_symmetry.space_group_name_H-M   'P 1'
#
loop_
_entity.id
_entity.type
_entity.pdbx_description
1 polymer ?
#
loop_
_entity_poly.entity_id
_entity_poly.type
_entity_poly.pdbx_seq_one_letter_code
_entity_poly.pdbx_strand_id
1 'polypeptide(L)'
;MVAISTPACSSRMANVCRLCGIPRKRHTAAMRLLDAGIDIAMIAIWLGHAGIESSQPYLHANMKVKEDALNGTTPTKVESGRYHATYELLTFLSGL
;
A
#
# COMPACT_ATOMS: atom_id res chain seq x y z
N MET A 1 18.80 24.40 -23.69
CA MET A 1 19.30 24.39 -22.30
C MET A 1 18.10 24.54 -21.38
N VAL A 2 17.54 23.43 -20.89
CA VAL A 2 16.42 23.43 -19.92
C VAL A 2 17.02 23.17 -18.55
N ALA A 3 16.95 24.16 -17.67
CA ALA A 3 17.35 24.01 -16.29
C ALA A 3 16.32 23.12 -15.57
N ILE A 4 16.65 21.84 -15.40
CA ILE A 4 15.95 20.95 -14.47
C ILE A 4 16.41 21.38 -13.07
N SER A 5 15.68 22.30 -12.46
CA SER A 5 15.85 22.62 -11.05
C SER A 5 15.45 21.40 -10.22
N THR A 6 16.43 20.60 -9.82
CA THR A 6 16.30 19.62 -8.75
C THR A 6 16.10 20.36 -7.43
N PRO A 7 14.99 20.19 -6.71
CA PRO A 7 14.95 20.62 -5.32
C PRO A 7 15.79 19.62 -4.51
N ALA A 8 17.08 19.91 -4.36
CA ALA A 8 17.92 19.30 -3.36
C ALA A 8 17.32 19.59 -1.98
N CYS A 9 16.70 18.57 -1.36
CA CYS A 9 16.13 18.69 -0.03
C CYS A 9 17.27 18.61 1.00
N SER A 10 17.76 19.78 1.42
CA SER A 10 18.56 19.97 2.63
C SER A 10 17.88 19.32 3.84
N SER A 11 18.70 18.70 4.68
CA SER A 11 18.38 17.77 5.77
C SER A 11 17.73 18.42 7.00
N ARG A 12 16.50 18.93 6.87
CA ARG A 12 15.64 19.23 8.03
C ARG A 12 14.23 18.73 7.79
N MET A 13 13.81 17.77 8.62
CA MET A 13 12.56 17.02 8.61
C MET A 13 11.35 17.81 8.11
N ALA A 14 11.02 17.65 6.83
CA ALA A 14 9.74 18.10 6.29
C ALA A 14 8.64 17.12 6.74
N ASN A 15 8.17 17.30 7.97
CA ASN A 15 7.04 16.55 8.54
C ASN A 15 5.72 16.84 7.85
N VAL A 16 5.64 17.79 6.91
CA VAL A 16 4.42 18.11 6.18
C VAL A 16 4.66 17.90 4.69
N CYS A 17 3.78 17.14 4.04
CA CYS A 17 3.83 16.94 2.60
C CYS A 17 3.29 18.19 1.87
N ARG A 18 4.10 18.84 1.04
CA ARG A 18 3.76 20.09 0.33
C ARG A 18 2.64 19.91 -0.72
N LEU A 19 2.30 18.68 -1.08
CA LEU A 19 1.16 18.34 -1.95
C LEU A 19 -0.19 18.29 -1.21
N CYS A 20 -0.22 18.12 0.12
CA CYS A 20 -1.47 17.89 0.84
C CYS A 20 -1.56 18.50 2.26
N GLY A 21 -0.53 19.15 2.78
CA GLY A 21 -0.58 19.86 4.08
C GLY A 21 -0.66 18.99 5.34
N ILE A 22 -0.67 17.65 5.19
CA ILE A 22 -0.80 16.68 6.30
C ILE A 22 0.58 16.18 6.74
N PRO A 23 0.74 15.76 8.03
CA PRO A 23 1.88 14.99 8.49
C PRO A 23 2.30 13.91 7.47
N ARG A 24 3.55 13.94 7.02
CA ARG A 24 4.08 13.03 6.01
C ARG A 24 4.13 11.60 6.58
N LYS A 25 3.05 10.85 6.41
CA LYS A 25 3.03 9.41 6.63
C LYS A 25 3.44 8.73 5.32
N ARG A 26 4.75 8.47 5.16
CA ARG A 26 5.31 7.79 3.97
C ARG A 26 4.55 6.51 3.63
N HIS A 27 4.16 5.75 4.65
CA HIS A 27 3.37 4.54 4.50
C HIS A 27 1.96 4.80 3.95
N THR A 28 1.24 5.82 4.44
CA THR A 28 -0.09 6.15 3.91
C THR A 28 -0.03 6.60 2.45
N ALA A 29 1.00 7.38 2.09
CA ALA A 29 1.22 7.77 0.69
C ALA A 29 1.53 6.55 -0.19
N ALA A 30 2.40 5.65 0.27
CA ALA A 30 2.72 4.40 -0.43
C ALA A 30 1.48 3.55 -0.70
N MET A 31 0.64 3.34 0.32
CA MET A 31 -0.59 2.54 0.18
C MET A 31 -1.56 3.15 -0.82
N ARG A 32 -1.72 4.48 -0.83
CA ARG A 32 -2.58 5.17 -1.81
C ARG A 32 -2.07 5.07 -3.24
N LEU A 33 -0.74 5.14 -3.44
CA LEU A 33 -0.14 4.97 -4.76
C LEU A 33 -0.31 3.52 -5.24
N LEU A 34 -0.15 2.55 -4.34
CA LEU A 34 -0.36 1.13 -4.65
C LEU A 34 -1.82 0.85 -4.99
N ASP A 35 -2.78 1.42 -4.26
CA ASP A 35 -4.21 1.31 -4.56
C ASP A 35 -4.60 1.97 -5.90
N ALA A 36 -3.84 2.97 -6.34
CA ALA A 36 -3.99 3.58 -7.66
C ALA A 36 -3.35 2.74 -8.79
N GLY A 37 -2.79 1.57 -8.47
CA GLY A 37 -2.16 0.66 -9.43
C GLY A 37 -0.73 1.04 -9.82
N ILE A 38 -0.07 1.93 -9.06
CA ILE A 38 1.32 2.29 -9.33
C ILE A 38 2.24 1.17 -8.83
N ASP A 39 3.19 0.78 -9.68
CA ASP A 39 4.14 -0.29 -9.39
C ASP A 39 5.03 0.00 -8.16
N ILE A 40 5.39 -1.06 -7.45
CA ILE A 40 6.14 -1.01 -6.19
C ILE A 40 7.57 -0.47 -6.37
N ALA A 41 8.19 -0.68 -7.55
CA ALA A 41 9.48 -0.11 -7.85
C ALA A 41 9.39 1.41 -8.04
N MET A 42 8.31 1.91 -8.65
CA MET A 42 8.07 3.36 -8.74
C MET A 42 7.78 3.99 -7.39
N ILE A 43 7.02 3.31 -6.54
CA ILE A 43 6.78 3.77 -5.16
C ILE A 43 8.10 3.84 -4.39
N ALA A 44 8.99 2.86 -4.56
CA ALA A 44 10.32 2.87 -3.94
C ALA A 44 11.13 4.12 -4.38
N ILE A 45 11.18 4.41 -5.68
CA ILE A 45 11.89 5.58 -6.22
C ILE A 45 11.27 6.89 -5.69
N TRP A 46 9.94 7.00 -5.70
CA TRP A 46 9.23 8.22 -5.26
C TRP A 46 9.40 8.50 -3.76
N LEU A 47 9.57 7.47 -2.94
CA LEU A 47 9.78 7.60 -1.49
C LEU A 47 11.26 7.68 -1.09
N GLY A 48 12.18 7.51 -2.04
CA GLY A 48 13.62 7.57 -1.81
C GLY A 48 14.18 6.33 -1.11
N HIS A 49 13.60 5.17 -1.38
CA HIS A 49 14.09 3.89 -0.88
C HIS A 49 15.36 3.46 -1.63
N ALA A 50 16.34 2.90 -0.91
CA ALA A 50 17.61 2.45 -1.48
C ALA A 50 17.47 1.20 -2.38
N GLY A 51 16.38 0.45 -2.19
CA GLY A 51 16.02 -0.72 -2.97
C GLY A 51 14.57 -1.11 -2.76
N ILE A 52 14.09 -2.03 -3.60
CA ILE A 52 12.68 -2.44 -3.66
C ILE A 52 12.29 -3.24 -2.41
N GLU A 53 13.24 -3.93 -1.79
CA GLU A 53 13.04 -4.73 -0.57
C GLU A 53 12.39 -3.93 0.56
N SER A 54 12.73 -2.64 0.69
CA SER A 54 12.15 -1.76 1.71
C SER A 54 10.72 -1.28 1.41
N SER A 55 10.23 -1.48 0.17
CA SER A 55 8.84 -1.22 -0.23
C SER A 55 7.95 -2.46 -0.18
N GLN A 56 8.51 -3.68 -0.16
CA GLN A 56 7.77 -4.96 -0.13
C GLN A 56 6.66 -5.04 0.95
N PRO A 57 6.83 -4.46 2.16
CA PRO A 57 5.76 -4.46 3.15
C PRO A 57 4.43 -3.88 2.65
N TYR A 58 4.44 -2.96 1.67
CA TYR A 58 3.22 -2.39 1.10
C TYR A 58 2.42 -3.41 0.29
N LEU A 59 3.09 -4.31 -0.44
CA LEU A 59 2.44 -5.39 -1.18
C LEU A 59 1.74 -6.35 -0.22
N HIS A 60 2.42 -6.70 0.88
CA HIS A 60 1.87 -7.59 1.90
C HIS A 60 0.74 -6.95 2.71
N ALA A 61 0.72 -5.64 2.85
CA ALA A 61 -0.36 -4.93 3.54
C ALA A 61 -1.61 -4.77 2.68
N ASN A 62 -1.49 -4.82 1.34
CA ASN A 62 -2.63 -4.64 0.45
C ASN A 62 -3.43 -5.94 0.31
N MET A 63 -4.60 -5.99 0.94
CA MET A 63 -5.48 -7.16 0.88
C MET A 63 -6.09 -7.38 -0.50
N LYS A 64 -6.37 -6.31 -1.27
CA LYS A 64 -6.94 -6.44 -2.62
C LYS A 64 -5.99 -7.17 -3.56
N VAL A 65 -4.70 -6.80 -3.54
CA VAL A 65 -3.68 -7.47 -4.36
C VAL A 65 -3.59 -8.96 -4.04
N LYS A 66 -3.70 -9.33 -2.75
CA LYS A 66 -3.73 -10.75 -2.36
C LYS A 66 -4.97 -11.47 -2.86
N GLU A 67 -6.13 -10.84 -2.77
CA GLU A 67 -7.39 -11.42 -3.25
C GLU A 67 -7.40 -11.58 -4.77
N ASP A 68 -6.92 -10.59 -5.51
CA ASP A 68 -6.80 -10.66 -6.96
C ASP A 68 -5.85 -11.79 -7.39
N ALA A 69 -4.71 -11.92 -6.70
CA ALA A 69 -3.78 -13.01 -6.91
C ALA A 69 -4.42 -14.38 -6.61
N LEU A 70 -5.17 -14.51 -5.51
CA LEU A 70 -5.88 -15.73 -5.15
C LEU A 70 -6.95 -16.08 -6.20
N ASN A 71 -7.75 -15.11 -6.63
CA ASN A 71 -8.78 -15.28 -7.65
C ASN A 71 -8.18 -15.83 -8.95
N GLY A 72 -7.02 -15.32 -9.37
CA GLY A 72 -6.29 -15.80 -10.55
C GLY A 72 -5.74 -17.24 -10.43
N THR A 73 -5.67 -17.80 -9.21
CA THR A 73 -5.19 -19.17 -8.95
C THR A 73 -6.31 -20.15 -8.61
N THR A 74 -7.56 -19.73 -8.68
CA THR A 74 -8.72 -20.52 -8.25
C THR A 74 -8.82 -21.84 -9.03
N PRO A 75 -8.76 -23.01 -8.37
CA PRO A 75 -9.00 -24.30 -9.01
C PRO A 75 -10.45 -24.41 -9.49
N THR A 76 -10.67 -24.94 -10.70
CA THR A 76 -12.00 -25.04 -11.35
C THR A 76 -13.06 -25.81 -10.54
N LYS A 77 -12.65 -26.61 -9.55
CA LYS A 77 -13.54 -27.51 -8.78
C LYS A 77 -13.85 -27.04 -7.34
N VAL A 78 -13.40 -25.85 -6.94
CA VAL A 78 -13.62 -25.34 -5.57
C VAL A 78 -14.34 -24.00 -5.66
N GLU A 79 -15.41 -23.82 -4.88
CA GLU A 79 -16.03 -22.50 -4.73
C GLU A 79 -15.07 -21.58 -3.98
N SER A 80 -14.45 -20.65 -4.71
CA SER A 80 -13.68 -19.55 -4.14
C SER A 80 -14.63 -18.47 -3.64
N GLY A 81 -14.52 -18.09 -2.37
CA GLY A 81 -15.29 -16.99 -1.80
C GLY A 81 -14.51 -16.28 -0.71
N ARG A 82 -14.83 -15.00 -0.49
CA ARG A 82 -14.39 -14.32 0.73
C ARG A 82 -15.00 -15.04 1.92
N TYR A 83 -14.22 -15.21 2.98
CA TYR A 83 -14.74 -15.77 4.21
C TYR A 83 -15.82 -14.84 4.78
N HIS A 84 -17.01 -15.38 5.00
CA HIS A 84 -18.10 -14.72 5.72
C HIS A 84 -18.24 -15.38 7.08
N ALA A 85 -18.02 -14.60 8.13
CA ALA A 85 -18.19 -15.07 9.50
C ALA A 85 -19.65 -15.47 9.76
N THR A 86 -19.85 -16.56 10.50
CA THR A 86 -21.18 -16.98 10.93
C THR A 86 -21.74 -16.00 11.95
N TYR A 87 -23.07 -15.86 11.98
CA TYR A 87 -23.75 -15.00 12.94
C TYR A 87 -23.41 -15.35 14.41
N GLU A 88 -23.26 -16.65 14.70
CA GLU A 88 -22.86 -17.14 16.02
C GLU A 88 -21.48 -16.61 16.45
N LEU A 89 -20.51 -16.64 15.52
CA LEU A 89 -19.16 -16.13 15.77
C LEU A 89 -19.17 -14.61 15.98
N LEU A 90 -19.92 -13.88 15.16
CA LEU A 90 -20.07 -12.42 15.32
C LEU A 90 -20.75 -12.05 16.64
N THR A 91 -21.75 -12.83 17.07
CA THR A 91 -22.47 -12.64 18.34
C THR A 91 -21.55 -12.87 19.53
N PHE A 92 -20.74 -13.93 19.49
CA PHE A 92 -19.71 -14.20 20.51
C PHE A 92 -18.70 -13.05 20.63
N LEU A 93 -18.12 -12.61 19.51
CA LEU A 93 -17.10 -11.55 19.51
C LEU A 93 -17.64 -10.19 19.96
N SER A 94 -18.93 -9.92 19.77
CA SER A 94 -19.57 -8.68 20.22
C SER A 94 -19.84 -8.64 21.73
N GLY A 95 -19.73 -9.78 22.42
CA GLY A 95 -19.92 -9.91 23.87
C GLY A 95 -18.64 -9.87 24.70
N LEU A 96 -17.47 -9.68 24.06
CA LEU A 96 -16.17 -9.45 24.71
C LEU A 96 -15.91 -7.95 24.89
#